data_AF-A0A2S0QA50-F1
#
_entry.id   AF-A0A2S0QA50-F1
#
_cell.length_a   1.000
_cell.length_b   1.000
_cell.length_c   1.000
_cell.angle_alpha   90.00
_cell.angle_beta   90.00
_cell.angle_gamma   90.00
#
_symmetry.space_group_name_H-M   'P 1'
#
loop_
_entity.id
_entity.type
_entity.pdbx_description
1 polymer ?
#
loop_
_entity_poly.entity_id
_entity_poly.type
_entity_poly.pdbx_seq_one_letter_code
_entity_poly.pdbx_strand_id
1 'polypeptide(L)'
;MKNARNAIDSVDVVLFVVDGSVACGAGDRFIADLLVRTETPVILGLNKIDQQPPNFQPIDDSYQALAETQQWPIVKFSAQTGAGLPELQQLLIEHLETGPFYYPPDLVTDQPERFIMGELIREQILLLTREEVPHSVAIAIDRVDESPTITRILATIHVERDSQKGILIGKGGSMLKAIGSEAREQIQKLIAGKVYLELFVKVQEKWRQSRMTLAELGYRVEE
;
A
#
# COMPACT_ATOMS: atom_id res chain seq x y z
N MET A 1 12.14 -6.20 6.36
CA MET A 1 12.69 -7.46 5.82
C MET A 1 12.21 -8.69 6.58
N LYS A 2 12.29 -8.74 7.92
CA LYS A 2 11.74 -9.87 8.71
C LYS A 2 10.24 -10.09 8.42
N ASN A 3 9.44 -9.02 8.41
CA ASN A 3 8.00 -9.08 8.09
C ASN A 3 7.71 -9.62 6.68
N ALA A 4 8.51 -9.25 5.68
CA ALA A 4 8.34 -9.73 4.31
C ALA A 4 8.67 -11.22 4.18
N ARG A 5 9.67 -11.72 4.91
CA ARG A 5 10.01 -13.15 4.94
C ARG A 5 8.93 -13.97 5.64
N ASN A 6 8.48 -13.53 6.81
CA ASN A 6 7.41 -14.22 7.55
C ASN A 6 6.10 -14.28 6.74
N ALA A 7 5.80 -13.23 5.97
CA ALA A 7 4.62 -13.22 5.10
C ALA A 7 4.73 -14.25 3.97
N ILE A 8 5.92 -14.46 3.38
CA ILE A 8 6.14 -15.45 2.33
C ILE A 8 5.85 -16.87 2.85
N ASP A 9 6.21 -17.18 4.09
CA ASP A 9 6.01 -18.51 4.68
C ASP A 9 4.53 -18.78 5.06
N SER A 10 3.66 -17.77 4.98
CA SER A 10 2.26 -17.84 5.45
C SER A 10 1.24 -17.69 4.31
N VAL A 11 1.67 -17.77 3.06
CA VAL A 11 0.81 -17.59 1.87
C VAL A 11 0.90 -18.80 0.94
N ASP A 12 -0.19 -19.05 0.23
CA ASP A 12 -0.30 -20.17 -0.72
C ASP A 12 0.34 -19.86 -2.08
N VAL A 13 0.39 -18.58 -2.47
CA VAL A 13 0.99 -18.10 -3.73
C VAL A 13 1.62 -16.73 -3.52
N VAL A 14 2.80 -16.52 -4.11
CA VAL A 14 3.49 -15.22 -4.13
C VAL A 14 3.41 -14.59 -5.52
N LEU A 15 2.85 -13.38 -5.60
CA LEU A 15 2.99 -12.54 -6.79
C LEU A 15 4.21 -11.61 -6.63
N PHE A 16 5.28 -11.90 -7.34
CA PHE A 16 6.45 -11.03 -7.40
C PHE A 16 6.25 -9.95 -8.46
N VAL A 17 5.81 -8.76 -8.04
CA VAL A 17 5.57 -7.64 -8.95
C VAL A 17 6.85 -6.85 -9.22
N VAL A 18 7.18 -6.66 -10.50
CA VAL A 18 8.31 -5.85 -10.98
C VAL A 18 7.84 -4.74 -11.91
N ASP A 19 8.71 -3.75 -12.14
CA ASP A 19 8.48 -2.71 -13.13
C ASP A 19 8.88 -3.20 -14.53
N GLY A 20 7.89 -3.54 -15.34
CA GLY A 20 8.08 -4.03 -16.70
C GLY A 20 8.50 -2.94 -17.71
N SER A 21 8.57 -1.67 -17.31
CA SER A 21 9.04 -0.58 -18.17
C SER A 21 10.56 -0.40 -18.18
N VAL A 22 11.27 -1.09 -17.27
CA VAL A 22 12.73 -1.03 -17.12
C VAL A 22 13.32 -2.42 -16.99
N ALA A 23 14.57 -2.59 -17.43
CA ALA A 23 15.26 -3.87 -17.36
C ALA A 23 15.53 -4.31 -15.92
N CYS A 24 15.58 -5.64 -15.70
CA CYS A 24 15.81 -6.27 -14.41
C CYS A 24 17.07 -5.73 -13.71
N GLY A 25 16.85 -5.07 -12.56
CA GLY A 25 17.89 -4.42 -11.77
C GLY A 25 18.42 -5.29 -10.62
N ALA A 26 19.33 -4.72 -9.84
CA ALA A 26 19.90 -5.39 -8.67
C ALA A 26 18.87 -5.65 -7.56
N GLY A 27 17.88 -4.75 -7.42
CA GLY A 27 16.79 -4.90 -6.45
C GLY A 27 15.92 -6.11 -6.78
N ASP A 28 15.54 -6.28 -8.05
CA ASP A 28 14.71 -7.42 -8.48
C ASP A 28 15.43 -8.74 -8.26
N ARG A 29 16.73 -8.81 -8.59
CA ARG A 29 17.56 -10.00 -8.36
C ARG A 29 17.67 -10.34 -6.89
N PHE A 30 17.86 -9.34 -6.03
CA PHE A 30 17.93 -9.55 -4.59
C PHE A 30 16.62 -10.13 -4.02
N ILE A 31 15.46 -9.69 -4.51
CA ILE A 31 14.17 -10.26 -4.12
C ILE A 31 14.01 -11.67 -4.71
N ALA A 32 14.41 -11.88 -5.96
CA ALA A 32 14.38 -13.21 -6.58
C ALA A 32 15.22 -14.22 -5.78
N ASP A 33 16.44 -13.86 -5.36
CA ASP A 33 17.32 -14.71 -4.53
C ASP A 33 16.69 -15.07 -3.18
N LEU A 34 15.80 -14.23 -2.66
CA LEU A 34 15.04 -14.51 -1.44
C LEU A 34 13.91 -15.50 -1.72
N LEU A 35 13.20 -15.33 -2.84
CA LEU A 35 12.08 -16.15 -3.25
C LEU A 35 12.49 -17.55 -3.74
N VAL A 36 13.70 -17.71 -4.28
CA VAL A 36 14.28 -19.03 -4.62
C VAL A 36 14.32 -19.98 -3.41
N ARG A 37 14.31 -19.44 -2.19
CA ARG A 37 14.40 -20.22 -0.95
C ARG A 37 13.04 -20.61 -0.38
N THR A 38 11.93 -20.15 -0.97
CA THR A 38 10.59 -20.53 -0.53
C THR A 38 10.10 -21.77 -1.29
N GLU A 39 9.29 -22.58 -0.61
CA GLU A 39 8.55 -23.69 -1.23
C GLU A 39 7.22 -23.21 -1.85
N THR A 40 6.78 -21.99 -1.52
CA THR A 40 5.56 -21.39 -2.03
C THR A 40 5.67 -21.09 -3.53
N PRO A 41 4.65 -21.44 -4.35
CA PRO A 41 4.57 -21.05 -5.75
C PRO A 41 4.76 -19.54 -5.96
N VAL A 42 5.61 -19.17 -6.93
CA VAL A 42 5.90 -17.78 -7.28
C VAL A 42 5.50 -17.50 -8.71
N ILE A 43 4.76 -16.41 -8.93
CA ILE A 43 4.42 -15.86 -10.24
C ILE A 43 5.14 -14.51 -10.40
N LEU A 44 5.83 -14.32 -11.52
CA LEU A 44 6.49 -13.06 -11.86
C LEU A 44 5.53 -12.15 -12.63
N GLY A 45 5.11 -11.06 -11.99
CA GLY A 45 4.18 -10.08 -12.55
C GLY A 45 4.90 -8.82 -13.06
N LEU A 46 4.98 -8.62 -14.37
CA LEU A 46 5.55 -7.41 -14.97
C LEU A 46 4.45 -6.34 -15.08
N ASN A 47 4.44 -5.40 -14.14
CA ASN A 47 3.49 -4.29 -14.13
C ASN A 47 3.96 -3.14 -15.04
N LYS A 48 3.09 -2.15 -15.29
CA LYS A 48 3.37 -0.92 -16.07
C LYS A 48 3.69 -1.16 -17.55
N ILE A 49 3.09 -2.17 -18.17
CA ILE A 49 3.28 -2.42 -19.61
C ILE A 49 2.79 -1.26 -20.50
N ASP A 50 1.91 -0.40 -19.98
CA ASP A 50 1.50 0.85 -20.61
C ASP A 50 2.64 1.86 -20.78
N GLN A 51 3.73 1.70 -20.04
CA GLN A 51 4.93 2.54 -20.08
C GLN A 51 6.11 1.87 -20.78
N GLN A 52 5.93 0.68 -21.35
CA GLN A 52 7.01 0.00 -22.07
C GLN A 52 7.42 0.79 -23.32
N PRO A 53 8.73 0.97 -23.56
CA PRO A 53 9.20 1.61 -24.78
C PRO A 53 8.97 0.68 -25.99
N PRO A 54 8.96 1.21 -27.23
CA PRO A 54 8.77 0.39 -28.43
C PRO A 54 9.77 -0.78 -28.56
N ASN A 55 10.98 -0.62 -28.00
CA ASN A 55 12.05 -1.62 -27.97
C ASN A 55 12.09 -2.37 -26.63
N PHE A 56 10.95 -2.85 -26.12
CA PHE A 56 10.86 -3.52 -24.81
C PHE A 56 11.47 -4.93 -24.78
N GLN A 57 11.80 -5.55 -25.92
CA GLN A 57 12.29 -6.94 -25.97
C GLN A 57 13.46 -7.21 -25.00
N PRO A 58 14.51 -6.37 -24.89
CA PRO A 58 15.59 -6.60 -23.94
C PRO A 58 15.14 -6.53 -22.47
N ILE A 59 14.06 -5.80 -22.17
CA ILE A 59 13.48 -5.73 -20.83
C ILE A 59 12.79 -7.06 -20.53
N ASP A 60 11.93 -7.52 -21.43
CA ASP A 60 11.24 -8.81 -21.31
C ASP A 60 12.26 -9.96 -21.18
N ASP A 61 13.29 -9.99 -22.04
CA ASP A 61 14.37 -11.00 -22.01
C ASP A 61 15.10 -11.01 -20.65
N SER A 62 15.32 -9.84 -20.05
CA SER A 62 16.01 -9.72 -18.76
C SER A 62 15.22 -10.35 -17.60
N TYR A 63 13.89 -10.27 -17.64
CA TYR A 63 13.00 -10.89 -16.66
C TYR A 63 12.71 -12.35 -16.99
N GLN A 64 12.70 -12.72 -18.27
CA GLN A 64 12.64 -14.11 -18.68
C GLN A 64 13.84 -14.89 -18.14
N ALA A 65 15.06 -14.37 -18.31
CA ALA A 65 16.26 -14.96 -17.73
C ALA A 65 16.20 -15.07 -16.20
N LEU A 66 15.55 -14.11 -15.52
CA LEU A 66 15.37 -14.16 -14.07
C LEU A 66 14.42 -15.29 -13.66
N ALA A 67 13.31 -15.45 -14.37
CA ALA A 67 12.30 -16.46 -14.09
C ALA A 67 12.73 -17.88 -14.48
N GLU A 68 13.55 -18.03 -15.52
CA GLU A 68 13.98 -19.32 -16.09
C GLU A 68 14.61 -20.24 -15.05
N THR A 69 15.40 -19.69 -14.12
CA THR A 69 16.13 -20.48 -13.11
C THR A 69 15.18 -21.26 -12.19
N GLN A 70 13.99 -20.72 -11.94
CA GLN A 70 12.98 -21.33 -11.06
C GLN A 70 11.68 -21.70 -11.80
N GLN A 71 11.68 -21.56 -13.12
CA GLN A 71 10.51 -21.78 -13.98
C GLN A 71 9.26 -21.03 -13.54
N TRP A 72 9.42 -19.81 -13.01
CA TRP A 72 8.28 -18.99 -12.57
C TRP A 72 7.41 -18.59 -13.76
N PRO A 73 6.08 -18.79 -13.69
CA PRO A 73 5.17 -18.24 -14.67
C PRO A 73 5.30 -16.72 -14.74
N ILE A 74 5.30 -16.16 -15.96
CA ILE A 74 5.39 -14.72 -16.19
C ILE A 74 4.05 -14.21 -16.69
N VAL A 75 3.55 -13.14 -16.10
CA VAL A 75 2.38 -12.42 -16.60
C VAL A 75 2.65 -10.92 -16.70
N LYS A 76 2.23 -10.34 -17.81
CA LYS A 76 2.40 -8.92 -18.14
C LYS A 76 1.08 -8.20 -17.91
N PHE A 77 1.10 -7.10 -17.16
CA PHE A 77 -0.12 -6.35 -16.86
C PHE A 77 0.14 -4.86 -16.64
N SER A 78 -0.93 -4.07 -16.69
CA SER A 78 -0.94 -2.67 -16.30
C SER A 78 -2.00 -2.50 -15.23
N ALA A 79 -1.56 -2.29 -13.98
CA ALA A 79 -2.47 -1.96 -12.88
C ALA A 79 -3.22 -0.63 -13.12
N GLN A 80 -2.66 0.25 -13.96
CA GLN A 80 -3.26 1.55 -14.26
C GLN A 80 -4.37 1.45 -15.30
N THR A 81 -4.18 0.66 -16.37
CA THR A 81 -5.15 0.55 -17.48
C THR A 81 -6.06 -0.67 -17.36
N GLY A 82 -5.69 -1.64 -16.52
CA GLY A 82 -6.38 -2.92 -16.37
C GLY A 82 -5.98 -4.00 -17.39
N ALA A 83 -5.13 -3.66 -18.37
CA ALA A 83 -4.63 -4.63 -19.34
C ALA A 83 -3.87 -5.77 -18.64
N GLY A 84 -4.15 -7.02 -19.00
CA GLY A 84 -3.47 -8.19 -18.42
C GLY A 84 -3.96 -8.61 -17.02
N LEU A 85 -4.86 -7.85 -16.39
CA LEU A 85 -5.39 -8.21 -15.07
C LEU A 85 -6.25 -9.49 -15.08
N PRO A 86 -7.13 -9.74 -16.07
CA PRO A 86 -7.88 -11.00 -16.13
C PRO A 86 -6.96 -12.22 -16.23
N GLU A 87 -5.90 -12.14 -17.03
CA GLU A 87 -4.90 -13.20 -17.19
C GLU A 87 -4.11 -13.41 -15.90
N LEU A 88 -3.71 -12.33 -15.22
CA LEU A 88 -3.07 -12.40 -13.90
C LEU A 88 -3.98 -13.07 -12.87
N GLN A 89 -5.25 -12.68 -12.81
CA GLN A 89 -6.23 -13.27 -11.90
C GLN A 89 -6.41 -14.76 -12.16
N GLN A 90 -6.57 -15.15 -13.42
CA GLN A 90 -6.71 -16.55 -13.80
C GLN A 90 -5.47 -17.37 -13.39
N LEU A 91 -4.27 -16.83 -13.63
CA LEU A 91 -3.02 -17.50 -13.27
C LEU A 91 -2.88 -17.65 -11.75
N LEU A 92 -3.28 -16.65 -10.96
CA LEU A 92 -3.31 -16.75 -9.50
C LEU A 92 -4.29 -17.83 -9.03
N ILE A 93 -5.50 -17.89 -9.61
CA ILE A 93 -6.53 -18.88 -9.27
C ILE A 93 -6.03 -20.30 -9.55
N GLU A 94 -5.34 -20.52 -10.68
CA GLU A 94 -4.79 -21.83 -11.05
C GLU A 94 -3.71 -22.34 -10.11
N HIS A 95 -3.04 -21.45 -9.38
CA HIS A 95 -1.99 -21.80 -8.42
C HIS A 95 -2.50 -21.88 -6.97
N LEU A 96 -3.77 -21.57 -6.72
CA LEU A 96 -4.40 -21.70 -5.41
C LEU A 96 -5.01 -23.10 -5.24
N GLU A 97 -4.85 -23.67 -4.06
CA GLU A 97 -5.54 -24.91 -3.70
C GLU A 97 -7.04 -24.66 -3.54
N THR A 98 -7.85 -25.68 -3.87
CA THR A 98 -9.29 -25.61 -3.60
C THR A 98 -9.54 -25.67 -2.10
N GLY A 99 -10.20 -24.66 -1.55
CA GLY A 99 -10.50 -24.57 -0.12
C GLY A 99 -11.83 -23.88 0.16
N PRO A 100 -12.27 -23.87 1.44
CA PRO A 100 -13.42 -23.09 1.84
C PRO A 100 -13.13 -21.59 1.71
N PHE A 101 -14.17 -20.78 1.54
CA PHE A 101 -14.01 -19.36 1.71
C PHE A 101 -13.71 -19.03 3.17
N TYR A 102 -12.54 -18.43 3.42
CA TYR A 102 -12.16 -17.93 4.74
C TYR A 102 -12.92 -16.64 5.11
N TYR A 103 -13.41 -15.91 4.10
CA TYR A 103 -14.23 -14.70 4.23
C TYR A 103 -15.49 -14.80 3.39
N PRO A 104 -16.60 -14.15 3.79
CA PRO A 104 -17.80 -14.08 2.95
C PRO A 104 -17.50 -13.49 1.56
N PRO A 105 -18.11 -13.98 0.48
CA PRO A 105 -17.81 -13.54 -0.88
C PRO A 105 -18.21 -12.09 -1.17
N ASP A 106 -19.07 -11.51 -0.34
CA ASP A 106 -19.52 -10.11 -0.37
C ASP A 106 -18.66 -9.19 0.50
N LEU A 107 -17.72 -9.73 1.28
CA LEU A 107 -16.80 -8.94 2.07
C LEU A 107 -15.75 -8.26 1.16
N VAL A 108 -15.90 -6.95 0.97
CA VAL A 108 -14.98 -6.16 0.11
C VAL A 108 -13.59 -5.99 0.75
N THR A 109 -13.53 -5.89 2.08
CA THR A 109 -12.28 -5.75 2.83
C THR A 109 -12.46 -6.22 4.27
N ASP A 110 -11.43 -6.85 4.83
CA ASP A 110 -11.34 -7.24 6.24
C ASP A 110 -10.74 -6.12 7.13
N GLN A 111 -10.32 -5.01 6.50
CA GLN A 111 -9.68 -3.91 7.21
C GLN A 111 -10.72 -3.08 7.96
N PRO A 112 -10.44 -2.70 9.23
CA PRO A 112 -11.32 -1.81 9.97
C PRO A 112 -11.49 -0.48 9.23
N GLU A 113 -12.71 0.07 9.16
CA GLU A 113 -12.97 1.34 8.47
C GLU A 113 -12.04 2.47 8.92
N ARG A 114 -11.70 2.50 10.22
CA ARG A 114 -10.73 3.46 10.80
C ARG A 114 -9.36 3.37 10.13
N PHE A 115 -8.90 2.16 9.83
CA PHE A 115 -7.64 1.96 9.12
C PHE A 115 -7.73 2.56 7.72
N ILE A 116 -8.80 2.25 6.98
CA ILE A 116 -9.04 2.77 5.63
C ILE A 116 -9.10 4.30 5.62
N MET A 117 -9.83 4.92 6.56
CA MET A 117 -9.85 6.38 6.73
C MET A 117 -8.45 6.95 6.97
N GLY A 118 -7.64 6.27 7.79
CA GLY A 118 -6.24 6.64 8.03
C GLY A 118 -5.37 6.56 6.78
N GLU A 119 -5.51 5.49 5.99
CA GLU A 119 -4.80 5.32 4.71
C GLU A 119 -5.19 6.40 3.70
N LEU A 120 -6.48 6.74 3.59
CA LEU A 120 -6.94 7.81 2.70
C LEU A 120 -6.36 9.17 3.07
N ILE A 121 -6.23 9.47 4.37
CA ILE A 121 -5.54 10.69 4.83
C ILE A 121 -4.05 10.63 4.49
N ARG A 122 -3.40 9.49 4.74
CA ARG A 122 -1.96 9.29 4.47
C ARG A 122 -1.64 9.41 2.98
N GLU A 123 -2.51 8.90 2.11
CA GLU A 123 -2.41 9.03 0.66
C GLU A 123 -2.37 10.51 0.25
N GLN A 124 -3.27 11.35 0.79
CA GLN A 124 -3.26 12.77 0.45
C GLN A 124 -2.00 13.49 0.95
N ILE A 125 -1.45 13.09 2.09
CA ILE A 125 -0.15 13.58 2.55
C ILE A 125 0.94 13.19 1.55
N LEU A 126 0.97 11.93 1.10
CA LEU A 126 1.93 11.43 0.12
C LEU A 126 1.86 12.19 -1.22
N LEU A 127 0.66 12.50 -1.69
CA LEU A 127 0.44 13.22 -2.94
C LEU A 127 0.80 14.71 -2.86
N LEU A 128 0.49 15.37 -1.74
CA LEU A 128 0.60 16.83 -1.61
C LEU A 128 1.92 17.30 -0.99
N THR A 129 2.68 16.39 -0.36
CA THR A 129 3.98 16.70 0.24
C THR A 129 5.13 16.04 -0.51
N ARG A 130 6.36 16.43 -0.17
CA ARG A 130 7.59 15.99 -0.83
C ARG A 130 8.66 15.67 0.21
N GLU A 131 9.81 15.22 -0.27
CA GLU A 131 10.99 14.90 0.54
C GLU A 131 10.69 13.80 1.56
N GLU A 132 11.10 13.96 2.82
CA GLU A 132 10.98 12.92 3.84
C GLU A 132 9.60 12.91 4.53
N VAL A 133 8.79 13.98 4.37
CA VAL A 133 7.50 14.13 5.08
C VAL A 133 6.53 12.98 4.80
N PRO A 134 6.30 12.53 3.54
CA PRO A 134 5.38 11.44 3.26
C PRO A 134 5.68 10.13 4.01
N HIS A 135 6.94 9.88 4.32
CA HIS A 135 7.41 8.62 4.90
C HIS A 135 7.58 8.68 6.42
N SER A 136 7.29 9.83 7.03
CA SER A 136 7.49 10.09 8.46
C SER A 136 6.21 10.58 9.15
N VAL A 137 5.05 10.11 8.66
CA VAL A 137 3.73 10.33 9.27
C VAL A 137 3.07 9.05 9.74
N ALA A 138 2.31 9.13 10.83
CA ALA A 138 1.33 8.13 11.22
C ALA A 138 -0.02 8.80 11.45
N ILE A 139 -1.11 8.09 11.13
CA ILE A 139 -2.47 8.60 11.25
C ILE A 139 -3.18 7.80 12.33
N ALA A 140 -3.67 8.50 13.36
CA ALA A 140 -4.54 7.94 14.38
C ALA A 140 -5.96 8.47 14.18
N ILE A 141 -6.96 7.59 14.08
CA ILE A 141 -8.37 7.98 14.09
C ILE A 141 -8.84 8.02 15.54
N ASP A 142 -8.80 9.22 16.13
CA ASP A 142 -9.12 9.45 17.54
C ASP A 142 -10.59 9.18 17.84
N ARG A 143 -11.48 9.65 16.97
CA ARG A 143 -12.93 9.55 17.18
C ARG A 143 -13.69 9.47 15.86
N VAL A 144 -14.73 8.62 15.85
CA VAL A 144 -15.72 8.55 14.77
C VAL A 144 -17.08 8.62 15.45
N ASP A 145 -17.83 9.70 15.19
CA ASP A 145 -19.22 9.85 15.60
C ASP A 145 -20.12 9.74 14.38
N GLU A 146 -20.75 8.58 14.23
CA GLU A 146 -21.72 8.34 13.17
C GLU A 146 -23.10 8.85 13.57
N SER A 147 -23.73 9.56 12.64
CA SER A 147 -25.14 9.95 12.76
C SER A 147 -25.83 9.75 11.41
N PRO A 148 -27.18 9.65 11.36
CA PRO A 148 -27.90 9.38 10.12
C PRO A 148 -27.65 10.37 8.98
N THR A 149 -27.14 11.57 9.27
CA THR A 149 -26.92 12.62 8.25
C THR A 149 -25.46 13.01 8.08
N ILE A 150 -24.64 12.85 9.11
CA ILE A 150 -23.23 13.25 9.09
C ILE A 150 -22.38 12.36 9.99
N THR A 151 -21.27 11.89 9.44
CA THR A 151 -20.21 11.22 10.19
C THR A 151 -19.12 12.23 10.51
N ARG A 152 -18.79 12.39 11.79
CA ARG A 152 -17.71 13.27 12.24
C ARG A 152 -16.49 12.43 12.59
N ILE A 153 -15.36 12.75 11.98
CA ILE A 153 -14.09 12.03 12.12
C ILE A 153 -13.07 13.02 12.67
N LEU A 154 -12.47 12.67 13.80
CA LEU A 154 -11.32 13.38 14.35
C LEU A 154 -10.10 12.48 14.18
N ALA A 155 -9.06 13.02 13.56
CA ALA A 155 -7.82 12.30 13.34
C ALA A 155 -6.59 13.14 13.66
N THR A 156 -5.56 12.47 14.19
CA THR A 156 -4.26 13.08 14.50
C THR A 156 -3.20 12.53 13.54
N ILE A 157 -2.49 13.47 12.90
CA ILE A 157 -1.30 13.22 12.09
C ILE A 157 -0.08 13.38 13.00
N HIS A 158 0.59 12.27 13.29
CA HIS A 158 1.82 12.23 14.08
C HIS A 158 3.04 12.43 13.18
N VAL A 159 3.94 13.33 13.58
CA VAL A 159 5.23 13.56 12.93
C VAL A 159 6.37 13.51 13.92
N GLU A 160 7.60 13.30 13.46
CA GLU A 160 8.77 13.22 14.34
C GLU A 160 9.38 14.58 14.69
N ARG A 161 9.19 15.61 13.85
CA ARG A 161 9.87 16.92 14.02
C ARG A 161 8.92 18.11 13.80
N ASP A 162 9.19 19.22 14.48
CA ASP A 162 8.45 20.48 14.31
C ASP A 162 8.52 21.02 12.87
N SER A 163 9.63 20.81 12.18
CA SER A 163 9.76 21.19 10.76
C SER A 163 8.73 20.48 9.88
N GLN A 164 8.52 19.17 10.10
CA GLN A 164 7.53 18.38 9.38
C GLN A 164 6.11 18.85 9.72
N LYS A 165 5.84 19.18 11.00
CA LYS A 165 4.56 19.79 11.40
C LYS A 165 4.31 21.11 10.67
N GLY A 166 5.32 21.97 10.56
CA GLY A 166 5.23 23.22 9.82
C GLY A 166 4.87 23.01 8.34
N ILE A 167 5.46 22.00 7.69
CA ILE A 167 5.18 21.64 6.30
C ILE A 167 3.73 21.15 6.13
N LEU A 168 3.27 20.24 7.00
CA LEU A 168 1.91 19.70 6.95
C LEU A 168 0.84 20.75 7.20
N ILE A 169 1.09 21.70 8.11
CA ILE A 169 0.17 22.82 8.34
C ILE A 169 0.17 23.75 7.13
N GLY A 170 1.36 24.11 6.63
CA GLY A 170 1.52 25.07 5.54
C GLY A 170 1.18 26.50 5.96
N LYS A 171 1.45 27.47 5.07
CA LYS A 171 1.24 28.90 5.35
C LYS A 171 -0.25 29.17 5.59
N GLY A 172 -0.61 29.57 6.81
CA GLY A 172 -2.00 29.85 7.18
C GLY A 172 -2.90 28.61 7.19
N GLY A 173 -2.34 27.41 7.36
CA GLY A 173 -3.12 26.16 7.36
C GLY A 173 -3.50 25.64 5.97
N SER A 174 -2.94 26.22 4.90
CA SER A 174 -3.34 25.91 3.52
C SER A 174 -3.11 24.45 3.13
N MET A 175 -2.00 23.85 3.57
CA MET A 175 -1.65 22.47 3.25
C MET A 175 -2.57 21.48 3.98
N LEU A 176 -2.76 21.68 5.30
CA LEU A 176 -3.64 20.84 6.10
C LEU A 176 -5.09 20.90 5.60
N LYS A 177 -5.53 22.08 5.16
CA LYS A 177 -6.85 22.27 4.54
C LYS A 177 -6.98 21.49 3.23
N ALA A 178 -5.95 21.49 2.37
CA ALA A 178 -5.96 20.73 1.13
C ALA A 178 -6.02 19.22 1.42
N ILE A 179 -5.12 18.71 2.28
CA ILE A 179 -5.11 17.31 2.74
C ILE A 179 -6.48 16.89 3.26
N GLY A 180 -7.05 17.67 4.19
CA GLY A 180 -8.36 17.37 4.78
C GLY A 180 -9.52 17.44 3.78
N SER A 181 -9.45 18.32 2.78
CA SER A 181 -10.50 18.44 1.76
C SER A 181 -10.49 17.22 0.84
N GLU A 182 -9.33 16.87 0.28
CA GLU A 182 -9.17 15.72 -0.62
C GLU A 182 -9.46 14.39 0.11
N ALA A 183 -8.96 14.23 1.34
CA ALA A 183 -9.16 13.01 2.13
C ALA A 183 -10.65 12.82 2.47
N ARG A 184 -11.35 13.90 2.85
CA ARG A 184 -12.79 13.88 3.13
C ARG A 184 -13.59 13.47 1.89
N GLU A 185 -13.20 13.90 0.69
CA GLU A 185 -13.86 13.50 -0.55
C GLU A 185 -13.69 12.02 -0.85
N GLN A 186 -12.50 11.45 -0.60
CA GLN A 186 -12.30 10.01 -0.73
C GLN A 186 -13.10 9.22 0.30
N ILE A 187 -13.08 9.65 1.58
CA ILE A 187 -13.82 8.97 2.66
C ILE A 187 -15.33 9.01 2.40
N GLN A 188 -15.86 10.09 1.83
CA GLN A 188 -17.29 10.20 1.50
C GLN A 188 -17.74 9.22 0.41
N LYS A 189 -16.83 8.63 -0.37
CA LYS A 189 -17.17 7.55 -1.31
C LYS A 189 -17.45 6.22 -0.59
N LEU A 190 -16.96 6.07 0.63
CA LEU A 190 -17.08 4.84 1.44
C LEU A 190 -18.22 4.94 2.45
N ILE A 191 -18.53 6.15 2.93
CA ILE A 191 -19.52 6.38 4.00
C ILE A 191 -20.81 6.95 3.41
N ALA A 192 -21.95 6.40 3.81
CA ALA A 192 -23.25 6.97 3.48
C ALA A 192 -23.48 8.29 4.23
N GLY A 193 -23.88 9.35 3.49
CA GLY A 193 -24.16 10.66 4.06
C GLY A 193 -22.99 11.64 3.99
N LYS A 194 -23.03 12.72 4.78
CA LYS A 194 -21.99 13.75 4.77
C LYS A 194 -20.84 13.36 5.68
N VAL A 195 -19.63 13.77 5.34
CA VAL A 195 -18.45 13.59 6.19
C VAL A 195 -17.94 14.96 6.67
N TYR A 196 -17.70 15.05 7.98
CA TYR A 196 -16.91 16.13 8.59
C TYR A 196 -15.60 15.54 9.08
N LEU A 197 -14.47 16.02 8.54
CA LEU A 197 -13.14 15.57 8.90
C LEU A 197 -12.39 16.71 9.57
N GLU A 198 -11.94 16.47 10.80
CA GLU A 198 -11.08 17.38 11.56
C GLU A 198 -9.71 16.73 11.74
N LEU A 199 -8.65 17.46 11.35
CA LEU A 199 -7.28 16.99 11.38
C LEU A 199 -6.45 17.81 12.36
N PHE A 200 -5.70 17.11 13.22
CA PHE A 200 -4.70 17.70 14.10
C PHE A 200 -3.31 17.24 13.72
N VAL A 201 -2.28 18.08 13.90
CA VAL A 201 -0.88 17.71 13.67
C VAL A 201 -0.12 17.75 15.00
N LYS A 202 0.38 16.59 15.43
CA LYS A 202 1.09 16.40 16.70
C LYS A 202 2.53 15.95 16.44
N VAL A 203 3.48 16.61 17.10
CA VAL A 203 4.87 16.14 17.10
C VAL A 203 5.03 15.11 18.19
N GLN A 204 5.59 13.96 17.84
CA GLN A 204 5.95 12.88 18.73
C GLN A 204 7.32 12.37 18.33
N GLU A 205 8.35 12.79 19.06
CA GLU A 205 9.72 12.45 18.71
C GLU A 205 9.97 10.93 18.75
N LYS A 206 10.70 10.43 17.75
CA LYS A 206 11.16 9.03 17.67
C LYS A 206 10.04 7.99 17.80
N TRP A 207 8.82 8.34 17.39
CA TRP A 207 7.67 7.42 17.47
C TRP A 207 7.93 6.11 16.70
N ARG A 208 8.69 6.17 15.60
CA ARG A 208 9.08 5.01 14.79
C ARG A 208 10.04 4.05 15.51
N GLN A 209 10.71 4.51 16.56
CA GLN A 209 11.64 3.72 17.36
C GLN A 209 10.98 3.17 18.63
N SER A 210 9.82 3.70 19.00
CA SER A 210 9.08 3.30 20.19
C SER A 210 8.12 2.16 19.85
N ARG A 211 8.42 0.94 20.32
CA ARG A 211 7.51 -0.21 20.16
C ARG A 211 6.11 0.06 20.72
N MET A 212 6.03 0.73 21.87
CA MET A 212 4.77 1.10 22.52
C MET A 212 3.94 2.00 21.60
N THR A 213 4.58 3.03 21.04
CA THR A 213 3.90 3.99 20.17
C THR A 213 3.54 3.39 18.82
N LEU A 214 4.38 2.53 18.26
CA LEU A 214 4.05 1.76 17.07
C LEU A 214 2.78 0.93 17.29
N ALA A 215 2.70 0.22 18.43
CA ALA A 215 1.52 -0.56 18.78
C ALA A 215 0.27 0.33 18.94
N GLU A 216 0.38 1.47 19.62
CA GLU A 216 -0.71 2.44 19.77
C GLU A 216 -1.21 3.00 18.43
N LEU A 217 -0.30 3.21 17.47
CA LEU A 217 -0.62 3.69 16.12
C LEU A 217 -1.08 2.58 15.16
N GLY A 218 -1.30 1.36 15.67
CA GLY A 218 -1.78 0.22 14.89
C GLY A 218 -0.69 -0.51 14.09
N TYR A 219 0.59 -0.15 14.27
CA TYR A 219 1.71 -0.89 13.69
C TYR A 219 2.07 -2.08 14.59
N ARG A 220 1.75 -3.29 14.14
CA ARG A 220 2.19 -4.52 14.80
C ARG A 220 3.69 -4.71 14.57
N VAL A 221 4.48 -4.56 15.64
CA VAL A 221 5.87 -5.00 15.66
C VAL A 221 5.86 -6.44 16.16
N GLU A 222 5.76 -7.39 15.25
CA GLU A 222 5.92 -8.80 15.61
C GLU A 222 7.38 -9.06 16.03
N GLU A 223 7.55 -9.87 17.09
CA GLU A 223 8.85 -10.15 17.72
C GLU A 223 9.86 -10.83 16.79
#